data_AF-A0A7J9XY38-F1
#
_entry.id   AF-A0A7J9XY38-F1
#
_cell.length_a   1.000
_cell.length_b   1.000
_cell.length_c   1.000
_cell.angle_alpha   90.00
_cell.angle_beta   90.00
_cell.angle_gamma   90.00
#
_symmetry.space_group_name_H-M   'P 1'
#
loop_
_entity.id
_entity.type
_entity.pdbx_description
1 polymer ?
#
loop_
_entity_poly.entity_id
_entity_poly.type
_entity_poly.pdbx_seq_one_letter_code
_entity_poly.pdbx_strand_id
1 'polypeptide(L)'
;LLCDWEPDVIRRWFDDTDLSTSGERPRVRTVDELVNELALVRRRGYALVREEFEVGVVGCSAPVRDVRGRIIAAMNVSAPSPRLGDRLDQAGQLTARCASDISRALQQEDTKR
;
A
#
# COMPACT_ATOMS: atom_id res chain seq x y z
N LEU A 1 4.30 -5.14 -5.43
CA LEU A 1 3.44 -5.04 -4.22
C LEU A 1 2.18 -5.87 -4.42
N LEU A 2 1.56 -6.37 -3.35
CA LEU A 2 0.39 -7.26 -3.42
C LEU A 2 -0.83 -6.66 -4.14
N CYS A 3 -0.96 -5.33 -4.19
CA CYS A 3 -2.10 -4.68 -4.84
C CYS A 3 -2.13 -4.86 -6.36
N ASP A 4 -1.06 -5.32 -7.02
CA ASP A 4 -1.09 -5.69 -8.44
C ASP A 4 -1.37 -7.18 -8.66
N TRP A 5 -1.57 -7.97 -7.60
CA TRP A 5 -1.80 -9.41 -7.73
C TRP A 5 -3.27 -9.74 -7.96
N GLU A 6 -3.54 -10.73 -8.81
CA GLU A 6 -4.90 -11.23 -9.01
C GLU A 6 -5.47 -11.85 -7.73
N PRO A 7 -6.77 -11.67 -7.43
CA PRO A 7 -7.39 -12.19 -6.21
C PRO A 7 -7.15 -13.69 -5.99
N ASP A 8 -7.21 -14.51 -7.03
CA ASP A 8 -7.02 -15.95 -6.91
C ASP A 8 -5.57 -16.34 -6.60
N VAL A 9 -4.62 -15.54 -7.07
CA VAL A 9 -3.19 -15.71 -6.72
C VAL A 9 -2.99 -15.36 -5.24
N ILE A 10 -3.63 -14.29 -4.75
CA ILE A 10 -3.60 -13.93 -3.33
C ILE A 10 -4.21 -15.05 -2.49
N ARG A 11 -5.39 -15.56 -2.86
CA ARG A 11 -6.05 -16.65 -2.12
C ARG A 11 -5.17 -17.88 -2.02
N ARG A 12 -4.62 -18.33 -3.14
CA ARG A 12 -3.72 -19.48 -3.17
C ARG A 12 -2.45 -19.25 -2.36
N TRP A 13 -1.92 -18.03 -2.35
CA TRP A 13 -0.68 -17.72 -1.62
C TRP A 13 -0.87 -17.68 -0.11
N PHE A 14 -2.05 -17.26 0.36
CA PHE A 14 -2.35 -17.07 1.78
C PHE A 14 -3.28 -18.14 2.36
N ASP A 15 -3.54 -19.24 1.63
CA ASP A 15 -4.47 -20.32 2.03
C ASP A 15 -4.18 -20.86 3.45
N ASP A 16 -2.90 -21.10 3.74
CA ASP A 16 -2.44 -21.62 5.04
C ASP A 16 -1.95 -20.52 6.01
N THR A 17 -2.24 -19.24 5.75
CA THR A 17 -1.74 -18.13 6.58
C THR A 17 -2.79 -17.65 7.57
N ASP A 18 -2.46 -17.70 8.86
CA ASP A 18 -3.25 -17.04 9.89
C ASP A 18 -2.97 -15.52 9.89
N LEU A 19 -3.86 -14.77 9.23
CA LEU A 19 -3.79 -13.32 9.18
C LEU A 19 -4.29 -12.67 10.47
N SER A 20 -4.95 -13.41 11.37
CA SER A 20 -5.42 -12.88 12.65
C SER A 20 -4.28 -12.55 13.62
N THR A 21 -3.07 -13.02 13.34
CA THR A 21 -1.83 -12.74 14.08
C THR A 21 -0.80 -11.95 13.27
N SER A 22 -1.21 -11.28 12.20
CA SER A 22 -0.31 -10.57 11.27
C SER A 22 0.36 -9.30 11.83
N GLY A 23 0.05 -8.93 13.08
CA GLY A 23 0.64 -7.80 13.79
C GLY A 23 0.04 -7.64 15.19
N GLU A 24 0.38 -6.55 15.88
CA GLU A 24 -0.14 -6.25 17.22
C GLU A 24 -1.65 -5.92 17.24
N ARG A 25 -2.15 -5.24 16.19
CA ARG A 25 -3.58 -4.89 16.06
C ARG A 25 -4.08 -5.11 14.62
N PRO A 26 -4.18 -6.37 14.18
CA PRO A 26 -4.51 -6.67 12.79
C PRO A 26 -5.93 -6.21 12.46
N ARG A 27 -6.04 -5.41 11.39
CA ARG A 27 -7.33 -4.99 10.82
C ARG A 27 -7.82 -5.93 9.74
N VAL A 28 -6.90 -6.52 8.99
CA VAL A 28 -7.15 -7.59 8.04
C VAL A 28 -6.81 -8.90 8.73
N ARG A 29 -7.80 -9.77 8.90
CA ARG A 29 -7.71 -11.03 9.64
C ARG A 29 -8.04 -12.24 8.79
N THR A 30 -8.62 -12.03 7.61
CA THR A 30 -8.93 -13.10 6.66
C THR A 30 -8.39 -12.78 5.27
N VAL A 31 -8.24 -13.81 4.45
CA VAL A 31 -7.79 -13.68 3.06
C VAL A 31 -8.78 -12.85 2.23
N ASP A 32 -10.08 -13.01 2.45
CA ASP A 32 -11.09 -12.21 1.74
C ASP A 32 -11.06 -10.74 2.18
N GLU A 33 -10.81 -10.44 3.45
CA GLU A 33 -10.55 -9.07 3.91
C GLU A 33 -9.30 -8.48 3.25
N LEU A 34 -8.23 -9.28 3.08
CA LEU A 34 -7.02 -8.86 2.38
C LEU A 34 -7.31 -8.53 0.92
N VAL A 35 -8.05 -9.38 0.22
CA VAL A 35 -8.46 -9.14 -1.17
C VAL A 35 -9.27 -7.84 -1.29
N ASN A 36 -10.19 -7.60 -0.34
CA ASN A 36 -11.00 -6.39 -0.30
C ASN A 36 -10.16 -5.12 -0.02
N GLU A 37 -9.24 -5.17 0.94
CA GLU A 37 -8.34 -4.05 1.24
C GLU A 37 -7.42 -3.76 0.05
N LEU A 38 -6.88 -4.78 -0.61
CA LEU A 38 -6.05 -4.60 -1.80
C LEU A 38 -6.85 -4.02 -2.98
N ALA A 39 -8.13 -4.37 -3.13
CA ALA A 39 -9.01 -3.73 -4.09
C ALA A 39 -9.24 -2.25 -3.77
N LEU A 40 -9.40 -1.89 -2.49
CA LEU A 40 -9.48 -0.50 -2.06
C LEU A 40 -8.19 0.26 -2.36
N VAL A 41 -7.03 -0.32 -2.02
CA VAL A 41 -5.70 0.23 -2.30
C VAL A 41 -5.53 0.50 -3.80
N ARG A 42 -5.92 -0.45 -4.66
CA ARG A 42 -5.89 -0.27 -6.12
C ARG A 42 -6.73 0.92 -6.57
N ARG A 43 -7.97 1.05 -6.07
CA ARG A 43 -8.87 2.14 -6.46
C ARG A 43 -8.38 3.51 -6.00
N ARG A 44 -7.86 3.62 -4.77
CA ARG A 44 -7.45 4.92 -4.20
C ARG A 44 -5.99 5.29 -4.49
N GLY A 45 -5.15 4.33 -4.87
CA GLY A 45 -3.75 4.54 -5.22
C GLY A 45 -2.78 4.57 -4.03
N TYR A 46 -3.22 4.24 -2.82
CA TYR A 46 -2.37 4.18 -1.63
C TYR A 46 -2.90 3.15 -0.61
N ALA A 47 -2.05 2.71 0.30
CA ALA A 47 -2.36 1.90 1.46
C ALA A 47 -2.19 2.72 2.74
N LEU A 48 -2.96 2.37 3.78
CA LEU A 48 -2.87 2.97 5.11
C LEU A 48 -2.62 1.88 6.13
N VAL A 49 -1.71 2.14 7.07
CA VAL A 49 -1.46 1.32 8.25
C VAL A 49 -1.86 2.14 9.47
N ARG A 50 -2.80 1.66 10.28
CA ARG A 50 -3.09 2.30 11.59
C ARG A 50 -2.79 1.33 12.71
N GLU A 51 -1.57 1.42 13.24
CA GLU A 51 -1.14 0.69 14.42
C GLU A 51 -1.22 -0.85 14.30
N GLU A 52 -1.26 -1.36 13.07
CA GLU A 52 -1.44 -2.80 12.82
C GLU A 52 -0.21 -3.61 13.20
N PHE A 53 0.98 -3.09 12.87
CA PHE A 53 2.26 -3.76 13.13
C PHE A 53 2.86 -3.36 14.48
N GLU A 54 2.83 -2.06 14.80
CA GLU A 54 3.36 -1.49 16.04
C GLU A 54 2.35 -0.49 16.59
N VAL A 55 1.92 -0.69 17.85
CA VAL A 55 0.99 0.22 18.51
C VAL A 55 1.58 1.63 18.61
N GLY A 56 0.77 2.64 18.30
CA GLY A 56 1.20 4.03 18.29
C GLY A 56 1.95 4.49 17.04
N VAL A 57 2.15 3.62 16.03
CA VAL A 57 2.71 4.00 14.73
C VAL A 57 1.66 3.92 13.63
N VAL A 58 1.57 4.98 12.82
CA VAL A 58 0.71 5.03 11.63
C VAL A 58 1.55 5.31 10.39
N GLY A 59 1.03 4.93 9.24
CA GLY A 59 1.71 5.22 7.98
C GLY A 59 0.84 5.07 6.75
N CYS A 60 1.36 5.56 5.64
CA CYS A 60 0.78 5.41 4.33
C CYS A 60 1.84 4.98 3.32
N SER A 61 1.41 4.33 2.24
CA SER A 61 2.32 3.91 1.18
C SER A 61 1.64 3.98 -0.18
N ALA A 62 2.38 4.33 -1.22
CA ALA A 62 1.86 4.36 -2.59
C ALA A 62 2.83 3.68 -3.56
N PRO A 63 2.31 3.02 -4.62
CA PRO A 63 3.15 2.36 -5.61
C PRO A 63 3.85 3.36 -6.54
N VAL A 64 5.08 3.03 -6.92
CA VAL A 64 5.79 3.65 -8.05
C VAL A 64 5.81 2.67 -9.21
N ARG A 65 5.43 3.13 -10.41
CA ARG A 65 5.23 2.31 -11.60
C ARG A 65 6.19 2.65 -12.73
N ASP A 66 6.58 1.63 -13.50
CA ASP A 66 7.38 1.80 -14.72
C ASP A 66 6.54 2.22 -15.94
N VAL A 67 7.17 2.31 -17.12
CA VAL A 67 6.51 2.60 -18.42
C VAL A 67 5.47 1.56 -18.83
N ARG A 68 5.56 0.33 -18.32
CA ARG A 68 4.60 -0.74 -18.59
C ARG A 68 3.49 -0.77 -17.54
N GLY A 69 3.44 0.21 -16.65
CA GLY A 69 2.48 0.29 -15.55
C GLY A 69 2.75 -0.70 -14.42
N ARG A 70 3.87 -1.42 -14.43
CA ARG A 70 4.19 -2.42 -13.39
C ARG A 70 4.73 -1.72 -12.16
N ILE A 71 4.29 -2.14 -10.97
CA ILE A 71 4.88 -1.64 -9.72
C ILE A 71 6.33 -2.10 -9.60
N ILE A 72 7.25 -1.14 -9.51
CA ILE A 72 8.70 -1.37 -9.35
C ILE A 72 9.23 -0.93 -7.99
N ALA A 73 8.51 -0.07 -7.28
CA ALA A 73 8.85 0.35 -5.92
C ALA A 73 7.60 0.81 -5.16
N ALA A 74 7.79 1.15 -3.87
CA ALA A 74 6.78 1.79 -3.04
C ALA A 74 7.40 2.99 -2.34
N MET A 75 6.66 4.09 -2.21
CA MET A 75 7.03 5.21 -1.36
C MET A 75 6.23 5.12 -0.07
N ASN A 76 6.89 5.20 1.08
CA ASN A 76 6.25 5.11 2.40
C ASN A 76 6.44 6.41 3.21
N VAL A 77 5.49 6.66 4.11
CA VAL A 77 5.61 7.68 5.15
C VAL A 77 5.05 7.06 6.42
N SER A 78 5.81 7.11 7.52
CA SER A 78 5.37 6.67 8.84
C SER A 78 5.68 7.73 9.89
N ALA A 79 4.87 7.75 10.95
CA ALA A 79 5.03 8.66 12.07
C ALA A 79 4.25 8.16 13.29
N PRO A 80 4.55 8.69 14.50
CA PRO A 80 3.71 8.45 15.66
C PRO A 80 2.25 8.86 15.41
N SER A 81 1.32 8.04 15.89
CA SER A 81 -0.13 8.23 15.78
C SER A 81 -0.60 9.64 16.21
N PRO A 82 -0.11 10.22 17.33
CA PRO A 82 -0.50 11.58 17.72
C PRO A 82 -0.08 12.68 16.73
N ARG A 83 0.89 12.41 15.84
CA ARG A 83 1.41 13.39 14.87
C ARG A 83 0.70 13.31 13.53
N LEU A 84 0.36 12.10 13.07
CA LEU A 84 -0.11 11.87 11.71
C LEU A 84 -1.50 11.23 11.63
N GLY A 85 -2.01 10.63 12.71
CA GLY A 85 -3.24 9.85 12.73
C GLY A 85 -4.46 10.60 12.16
N ASP A 86 -4.71 11.82 12.64
CA ASP A 86 -5.85 12.66 12.22
C ASP A 86 -5.75 13.13 10.76
N ARG A 87 -4.55 13.07 10.17
CA ARG A 87 -4.28 13.51 8.79
C ARG A 87 -3.86 12.36 7.89
N LEU A 88 -4.03 11.11 8.34
CA LEU A 88 -3.44 9.96 7.67
C LEU A 88 -3.99 9.78 6.24
N ASP A 89 -5.27 10.02 6.04
CA ASP A 89 -5.89 9.97 4.71
C ASP A 89 -5.35 11.07 3.78
N GLN A 90 -5.14 12.30 4.29
CA GLN A 90 -4.51 13.37 3.53
C GLN A 90 -3.05 13.03 3.19
N ALA A 91 -2.31 12.46 4.15
CA ALA A 91 -0.96 11.99 3.94
C ALA A 91 -0.92 10.91 2.85
N GLY A 92 -1.84 9.93 2.89
CA GLY A 92 -1.97 8.91 1.85
C GLY A 92 -2.19 9.48 0.44
N GLN A 93 -3.05 10.49 0.31
CA GLN A 93 -3.28 11.19 -0.95
C GLN A 93 -2.03 11.92 -1.47
N LEU A 94 -1.30 12.61 -0.58
CA LEU A 94 -0.04 13.28 -0.93
C LEU A 94 1.03 12.27 -1.32
N THR A 95 1.17 11.18 -0.57
CA THR A 95 2.06 10.06 -0.89
C THR A 95 1.74 9.49 -2.28
N ALA A 96 0.46 9.26 -2.60
CA ALA A 96 0.06 8.80 -3.93
C ALA A 96 0.46 9.78 -5.04
N ARG A 97 0.27 11.08 -4.82
CA ARG A 97 0.65 12.12 -5.78
C ARG A 97 2.16 12.12 -6.03
N CYS A 98 2.99 12.17 -4.99
CA CYS A 98 4.44 12.19 -5.20
C CYS A 98 4.97 10.87 -5.79
N ALA A 99 4.39 9.72 -5.43
CA ALA A 99 4.74 8.44 -6.07
C ALA A 99 4.37 8.42 -7.56
N SER A 100 3.25 9.06 -7.94
CA SER A 100 2.89 9.27 -9.34
C SER A 100 3.85 10.20 -10.07
N ASP A 101 4.36 11.24 -9.40
CA ASP A 101 5.37 12.14 -9.99
C ASP A 101 6.69 11.42 -10.27
N ILE A 102 7.14 10.58 -9.33
CA ILE A 102 8.31 9.71 -9.55
C ILE A 102 8.06 8.76 -10.73
N SER A 103 6.88 8.14 -10.77
CA SER A 103 6.52 7.23 -11.87
C SER A 103 6.60 7.94 -13.23
N ARG A 104 6.05 9.16 -13.31
CA ARG A 104 6.10 9.98 -14.54
C ARG A 104 7.53 10.38 -14.92
N ALA A 105 8.38 10.71 -13.96
CA ALA A 105 9.79 11.04 -14.24
C ALA A 105 10.54 9.85 -14.86
N LEU A 106 10.38 8.65 -14.29
CA LEU A 106 10.99 7.42 -14.81
C LEU A 106 10.53 7.11 -16.24
N GLN A 107 9.25 7.36 -16.55
CA GLN A 107 8.71 7.13 -17.88
C GLN A 107 9.28 8.06 -18.95
N GLN A 108 9.61 9.30 -18.57
CA GLN A 108 10.20 10.28 -19.48
C GLN A 108 11.67 10.00 -19.77
N GLU A 109 12.41 9.42 -18.83
CA GLU A 109 13.81 9.02 -19.04
C GLU A 109 13.92 7.83 -20.00
N ASP A 110 13.06 6.82 -19.83
CA ASP A 110 13.04 5.64 -20.72
C ASP A 110 12.65 6.00 -22.17
N THR A 111 11.81 7.03 -22.37
CA THR A 111 11.41 7.47 -23.72
C THR A 111 12.54 8.19 -24.47
N LYS A 112 13.55 8.71 -23.76
CA LYS A 112 14.69 9.44 -24.35
C LYS A 112 15.84 8.52 -24.77
N ARG A 113 15.75 7.22 -24.48
CA ARG A 113 16.79 6.22 -24.71
C ARG A 113 16.47 5.35 -25.92
#